data_AF-A0A8A1V4W5-F1
#
_entry.id   AF-A0A8A1V4W5-F1
#
_cell.length_a   1.000
_cell.length_b   1.000
_cell.length_c   1.000
_cell.angle_alpha   90.00
_cell.angle_beta   90.00
_cell.angle_gamma   90.00
#
_symmetry.space_group_name_H-M   'P 1'
#
loop_
_entity.id
_entity.type
_entity.pdbx_description
1 polymer ?
#
loop_
_entity_poly.entity_id
_entity_poly.type
_entity_poly.pdbx_seq_one_letter_code
_entity_poly.pdbx_strand_id
1 'polypeptide(L)'
;MTRSRLPFDTRLSRSERQQWVQRTGCWSRVTRVLLTYEQVRAYGLPAAEGKRGDPRWPAFARRHGLDPAHPVQWEVEALEPHELQRLVLAAVDPYVDRQVLAGQIAREEAQRRVLADFLGGWGTARG
;
A
#
# COMPACT_ATOMS: atom_id res chain seq x y z
N MET A 1 9.07 -24.04 13.71
CA MET A 1 8.73 -23.32 12.46
C MET A 1 8.83 -21.83 12.71
N THR A 2 9.93 -21.25 12.28
CA THR A 2 10.34 -19.87 12.58
C THR A 2 9.56 -18.90 11.72
N ARG A 3 8.74 -18.03 12.35
CA ARG A 3 8.08 -16.92 11.64
C ARG A 3 9.15 -15.97 11.11
N SER A 4 9.39 -16.01 9.81
CA SER A 4 10.18 -15.01 9.10
C SER A 4 9.53 -13.64 9.30
N ARG A 5 10.24 -12.74 9.99
CA ARG A 5 9.86 -11.33 10.12
C ARG A 5 10.16 -10.66 8.79
N LEU A 6 9.12 -10.28 8.05
CA LEU A 6 9.25 -9.40 6.89
C LEU A 6 9.84 -8.04 7.34
N PRO A 7 10.71 -7.40 6.53
CA PRO A 7 11.51 -6.23 6.91
C PRO A 7 10.73 -4.92 6.72
N PHE A 8 9.55 -4.81 7.32
CA PHE A 8 8.81 -3.54 7.31
C PHE A 8 8.92 -2.91 8.71
N ASP A 9 9.83 -1.95 8.89
CA ASP A 9 9.88 -1.14 10.11
C ASP A 9 8.63 -0.25 10.16
N THR A 10 7.68 -0.70 10.95
CA THR A 10 6.34 -0.12 11.11
C THR A 10 6.37 1.04 12.09
N ARG A 11 7.06 2.14 11.81
CA ARG A 11 7.05 3.31 12.73
C ARG A 11 6.63 4.62 12.07
N LEU A 12 5.35 4.71 11.71
CA LEU A 12 4.59 5.95 11.99
C LEU A 12 4.64 6.22 13.49
N SER A 13 4.35 7.45 13.91
CA SER A 13 4.06 7.67 15.33
C SER A 13 2.97 6.66 15.75
N ARG A 14 3.19 5.91 16.83
CA ARG A 14 2.26 4.86 17.30
C ARG A 14 0.82 5.42 17.44
N SER A 15 0.71 6.72 17.70
CA SER A 15 -0.51 7.53 17.81
C SER A 15 -1.32 7.66 16.52
N GLU A 16 -0.72 7.90 15.34
CA GLU A 16 -1.50 8.15 14.10
C GLU A 16 -2.28 6.91 13.66
N ARG A 17 -1.63 5.73 13.71
CA ARG A 17 -2.30 4.47 13.35
C ARG A 17 -3.39 4.08 14.33
N GLN A 18 -3.15 4.30 15.62
CA GLN A 18 -4.15 4.03 16.66
C GLN A 18 -5.34 4.98 16.54
N GLN A 19 -5.09 6.26 16.25
CA GLN A 19 -6.14 7.24 16.00
C GLN A 19 -6.99 6.85 14.78
N TRP A 20 -6.36 6.40 13.68
CA TRP A 20 -7.09 5.97 12.49
C TRP A 20 -8.03 4.80 12.80
N VAL A 21 -7.51 3.75 13.44
CA VAL A 21 -8.31 2.59 13.87
C VAL A 21 -9.49 3.02 14.75
N GLN A 22 -9.22 3.86 15.77
CA GLN A 22 -10.25 4.36 16.69
C GLN A 22 -11.33 5.18 15.98
N ARG A 23 -10.96 6.01 15.00
CA ARG A 23 -11.91 6.87 14.27
C ARG A 23 -12.83 6.08 13.35
N THR A 24 -12.34 5.00 12.76
CA THR A 24 -13.12 4.23 11.76
C THR A 24 -13.86 3.05 12.36
N GLY A 25 -13.39 2.45 13.46
CA GLY A 25 -14.01 1.30 14.13
C GLY A 25 -14.06 -0.02 13.33
N CYS A 26 -13.79 0.00 12.02
CA CYS A 26 -13.89 -1.19 11.15
C CYS A 26 -12.54 -1.83 10.79
N TRP A 27 -11.41 -1.23 11.20
CA TRP A 27 -10.07 -1.74 10.90
C TRP A 27 -9.42 -2.32 12.15
N SER A 28 -8.86 -3.54 12.05
CA SER A 28 -8.10 -4.16 13.14
C SER A 28 -6.65 -3.64 13.23
N ARG A 29 -6.08 -3.17 12.12
CA ARG A 29 -4.70 -2.66 12.03
C ARG A 29 -4.52 -1.76 10.82
N VAL A 30 -3.64 -0.75 10.98
CA VAL A 30 -3.14 0.09 9.89
C VAL A 30 -1.62 -0.08 9.79
N THR A 31 -1.10 -0.30 8.59
CA THR A 31 0.35 -0.49 8.34
C THR A 31 0.81 0.48 7.27
N ARG A 32 1.94 1.16 7.50
CA ARG A 32 2.59 1.98 6.46
C ARG A 32 3.37 1.04 5.55
N VAL A 33 3.08 1.08 4.26
CA VAL A 33 3.68 0.18 3.24
C VAL A 33 4.67 0.89 2.32
N LEU A 34 4.63 2.23 2.28
CA LEU A 34 5.45 3.07 1.40
C LEU A 34 6.07 4.25 2.14
N LEU A 35 7.12 4.81 1.53
CA LEU A 35 7.88 5.94 2.04
C LEU A 35 8.37 5.75 3.47
N THR A 36 8.68 4.52 3.89
CA THR A 36 9.49 4.34 5.10
C THR A 36 10.84 5.04 4.90
N TYR A 37 11.48 5.50 5.98
CA TYR A 37 12.76 6.18 5.82
C TYR A 37 13.85 5.26 5.22
N GLU A 38 13.75 3.95 5.47
CA GLU A 38 14.61 2.95 4.83
C GLU A 38 14.39 2.89 3.31
N GLN A 39 13.13 2.89 2.85
CA GLN A 39 12.82 2.99 1.41
C GLN A 39 13.33 4.30 0.82
N VAL A 40 13.10 5.43 1.48
CA VAL A 40 13.61 6.73 1.03
C VAL A 40 15.12 6.69 0.78
N ARG A 41 15.89 6.10 1.71
CA ARG A 41 17.34 5.95 1.56
C ARG A 41 17.72 4.94 0.48
N ALA A 42 17.03 3.81 0.39
CA ALA A 42 17.33 2.74 -0.57
C ALA A 42 17.08 3.18 -2.02
N TYR A 43 16.00 3.94 -2.26
CA TYR A 43 15.62 4.44 -3.58
C TYR A 43 16.25 5.81 -3.91
N GLY A 44 16.97 6.43 -2.96
CA GLY A 44 17.57 7.76 -3.16
C GLY A 44 16.53 8.84 -3.47
N LEU A 45 15.36 8.78 -2.82
CA LEU A 45 14.23 9.65 -3.18
C LEU A 45 14.56 11.12 -2.91
N PRO A 46 14.27 12.03 -3.85
CA PRO A 46 14.49 13.45 -3.68
C PRO A 46 13.62 14.01 -2.55
N ALA A 47 14.24 14.82 -1.69
CA ALA A 47 13.56 15.53 -0.63
C ALA A 47 13.07 16.89 -1.12
N ALA A 48 11.82 17.24 -0.80
CA ALA A 48 11.24 18.57 -1.01
C ALA A 48 11.20 19.35 0.33
N GLU A 49 11.02 20.67 0.27
CA GLU A 49 10.82 21.49 1.47
C GLU A 49 9.57 21.00 2.23
N GLY A 50 9.77 20.68 3.52
CA GLY A 50 8.72 20.18 4.38
C GLY A 50 7.94 21.30 5.05
N LYS A 51 6.84 20.93 5.71
CA LYS A 51 6.01 21.87 6.46
C LYS A 51 6.81 22.56 7.57
N ARG A 52 6.94 23.88 7.47
CA ARG A 52 7.50 24.72 8.54
C ARG A 52 6.67 24.60 9.82
N GLY A 53 7.35 24.40 10.94
CA GLY A 53 6.71 24.27 12.25
C GLY A 53 5.97 22.95 12.48
N ASP A 54 6.20 21.89 11.69
CA ASP A 54 5.65 20.56 12.01
C ASP A 54 6.19 20.08 13.38
N PRO A 55 5.35 19.92 14.42
CA PRO A 55 5.81 19.51 15.74
C PRO A 55 6.41 18.10 15.75
N ARG A 56 6.15 17.27 14.72
CA ARG A 56 6.68 15.92 14.58
C ARG A 56 8.09 15.91 13.98
N TRP A 57 8.47 16.95 13.23
CA TRP A 57 9.74 17.00 12.51
C TRP A 57 10.97 16.86 13.40
N PRO A 58 11.13 17.61 14.51
CA PRO A 58 12.37 17.54 15.29
C PRO A 58 12.69 16.13 15.82
N ALA A 59 11.67 15.38 16.22
CA ALA A 59 11.85 14.01 16.69
C ALA A 59 12.17 13.04 15.54
N PHE A 60 11.59 13.25 14.35
CA PHE A 60 11.91 12.49 13.15
C PHE A 60 13.33 12.78 12.66
N ALA A 61 13.71 14.06 12.57
CA ALA A 61 15.02 14.51 12.12
C ALA A 61 16.15 13.92 12.98
N ARG A 62 16.03 14.01 14.31
CA ARG A 62 17.00 13.41 15.24
C ARG A 62 17.12 11.90 15.09
N ARG A 63 16.00 11.19 14.86
CA ARG A 63 16.00 9.73 14.69
C ARG A 63 16.77 9.29 13.44
N HIS A 64 16.79 10.14 12.42
CA HIS A 64 17.28 9.81 11.09
C HIS A 64 18.53 10.62 10.68
N GLY A 65 19.10 11.42 11.59
CA GLY A 65 20.30 12.21 11.32
C GLY A 65 20.09 13.36 10.34
N LEU A 66 18.89 13.93 10.29
CA LEU A 66 18.53 15.07 9.44
C LEU A 66 18.60 16.37 10.25
N ASP A 67 18.65 17.52 9.57
CA ASP A 67 18.67 18.83 10.20
C ASP A 67 17.31 19.20 10.84
N PRO A 68 17.21 19.34 12.18
CA PRO A 68 15.96 19.72 12.84
C PRO A 68 15.45 21.11 12.46
N ALA A 69 16.30 22.01 11.95
CA ALA A 69 15.93 23.38 11.57
C ALA A 69 15.36 23.47 10.14
N HIS A 70 15.60 22.46 9.29
CA HIS A 70 15.18 22.46 7.89
C HIS A 70 14.27 21.25 7.61
N PRO A 71 12.95 21.38 7.82
CA PRO A 71 11.99 20.34 7.50
C PRO A 71 12.07 19.92 6.04
N VAL A 72 12.06 18.60 5.82
CA VAL A 72 11.90 18.02 4.48
C VAL A 72 10.74 17.03 4.43
N GLN A 73 10.22 16.82 3.23
CA GLN A 73 9.20 15.81 2.94
C GLN A 73 9.56 15.02 1.68
N TRP A 74 9.02 13.81 1.59
CA TRP A 74 9.14 12.95 0.41
C TRP A 74 7.76 12.66 -0.13
N GLU A 75 7.62 12.81 -1.44
CA GLU A 75 6.38 12.60 -2.17
C GLU A 75 6.33 11.19 -2.76
N VAL A 76 5.13 10.62 -2.87
CA VAL A 76 4.96 9.25 -3.42
C VAL A 76 5.25 9.26 -4.91
N GLU A 77 4.95 10.37 -5.58
CA GLU A 77 5.19 10.67 -6.98
C GLU A 77 6.68 10.62 -7.36
N ALA A 78 7.59 10.70 -6.37
CA ALA A 78 9.02 10.52 -6.60
C ALA A 78 9.43 9.06 -6.86
N LEU A 79 8.55 8.09 -6.59
CA LEU A 79 8.76 6.69 -6.95
C LEU A 79 8.29 6.43 -8.38
N GLU A 80 9.09 5.68 -9.13
CA GLU A 80 8.69 5.17 -10.45
C GLU A 80 7.37 4.39 -10.36
N PRO A 81 6.39 4.62 -11.26
CA PRO A 81 5.05 4.03 -11.17
C PRO A 81 5.05 2.50 -11.06
N HIS A 82 5.92 1.83 -11.82
CA HIS A 82 6.05 0.37 -11.78
C HIS A 82 6.63 -0.13 -10.45
N GLU A 83 7.55 0.62 -9.84
CA GLU A 83 8.11 0.28 -8.54
C GLU A 83 7.09 0.49 -7.43
N LEU A 84 6.33 1.59 -7.50
CA LEU A 84 5.19 1.85 -6.62
C LEU A 84 4.19 0.69 -6.67
N GLN A 85 3.78 0.29 -7.87
CA GLN A 85 2.88 -0.84 -8.06
C GLN A 85 3.44 -2.13 -7.46
N ARG A 86 4.71 -2.44 -7.73
CA ARG A 86 5.37 -3.63 -7.18
C ARG A 86 5.40 -3.63 -5.65
N LEU A 87 5.77 -2.52 -5.02
CA LEU A 87 5.83 -2.40 -3.56
C LEU A 87 4.45 -2.57 -2.91
N VAL A 88 3.42 -1.98 -3.51
CA VAL A 88 2.03 -2.14 -3.03
C VAL A 88 1.58 -3.59 -3.16
N LEU A 89 1.77 -4.22 -4.32
CA LEU A 89 1.39 -5.61 -4.54
C LEU A 89 2.13 -6.56 -3.59
N ALA A 90 3.43 -6.34 -3.37
CA ALA A 90 4.23 -7.11 -2.43
C ALA A 90 3.74 -6.96 -0.98
N ALA A 91 3.26 -5.77 -0.60
CA ALA A 91 2.71 -5.53 0.73
C ALA A 91 1.34 -6.21 0.93
N VAL A 92 0.55 -6.38 -0.14
CA VAL A 92 -0.77 -7.02 -0.10
C VAL A 92 -0.69 -8.54 -0.23
N ASP A 93 0.30 -9.06 -0.97
CA ASP A 93 0.48 -10.49 -1.26
C ASP A 93 0.30 -11.43 -0.05
N PRO A 94 0.85 -11.15 1.15
CA PRO A 94 0.69 -12.03 2.31
C PRO A 94 -0.75 -12.15 2.83
N TYR A 95 -1.65 -11.26 2.42
CA TYR A 95 -3.07 -11.27 2.81
C TYR A 95 -3.96 -11.93 1.75
N VAL A 96 -3.40 -12.40 0.63
CA VAL A 96 -4.14 -13.03 -0.46
C VAL A 96 -4.06 -14.55 -0.32
N ASP A 97 -5.20 -15.19 -0.07
CA ASP A 97 -5.31 -16.64 -0.27
C ASP A 97 -5.34 -16.94 -1.77
N ARG A 98 -4.22 -17.45 -2.28
CA ARG A 98 -4.02 -17.73 -3.72
C ARG A 98 -4.91 -18.86 -4.23
N GLN A 99 -5.27 -19.82 -3.39
CA GLN A 99 -6.15 -20.92 -3.79
C GLN A 99 -7.59 -20.44 -3.91
N VAL A 100 -8.06 -19.68 -2.92
CA VAL A 100 -9.40 -19.07 -2.97
C VAL A 100 -9.49 -18.11 -4.16
N LEU A 101 -8.49 -17.26 -4.37
CA LEU A 101 -8.46 -16.33 -5.49
C LEU A 101 -8.54 -17.07 -6.84
N ALA A 102 -7.74 -18.13 -7.04
CA ALA A 102 -7.77 -18.92 -8.26
C ALA A 102 -9.15 -19.55 -8.51
N GLY A 103 -9.79 -20.07 -7.44
CA GLY A 103 -11.15 -20.59 -7.53
C GLY A 103 -12.19 -19.53 -7.93
N GLN A 104 -12.08 -18.30 -7.42
CA GLN A 104 -12.96 -17.21 -7.82
C GLN A 104 -12.75 -16.78 -9.27
N ILE A 105 -11.50 -16.69 -9.73
CA ILE A 105 -11.19 -16.36 -11.13
C ILE A 105 -11.82 -17.40 -12.07
N ALA A 106 -11.64 -18.69 -11.81
CA ALA A 106 -12.23 -19.75 -12.63
C ALA A 106 -13.77 -19.71 -12.66
N ARG A 107 -14.39 -19.38 -11.51
CA ARG A 107 -15.84 -19.19 -11.43
C ARG A 107 -16.29 -18.00 -12.26
N GLU A 108 -15.60 -16.87 -12.16
CA GLU A 108 -15.91 -15.67 -12.94
C GLU A 108 -15.78 -15.93 -14.45
N GLU A 109 -14.73 -16.62 -14.88
CA GLU A 109 -14.53 -17.01 -16.29
C GLU A 109 -15.64 -17.95 -16.79
N ALA A 110 -16.12 -18.88 -15.97
CA ALA A 110 -17.27 -19.72 -16.31
C ALA A 110 -18.55 -18.87 -16.45
N GLN A 111 -18.80 -17.94 -15.53
CA GLN A 111 -19.96 -17.04 -15.59
C GLN A 111 -19.93 -16.13 -16.81
N ARG A 112 -18.75 -15.57 -17.16
CA ARG A 112 -18.55 -14.75 -18.35
C ARG A 112 -18.86 -15.53 -19.63
N ARG A 113 -18.48 -16.81 -19.71
CA ARG A 113 -18.80 -17.68 -20.86
C ARG A 113 -20.31 -17.92 -20.98
N VAL A 114 -20.99 -18.29 -19.89
CA VAL A 114 -22.45 -18.48 -19.90
C VAL A 114 -23.17 -17.21 -20.34
N LEU A 115 -22.74 -16.04 -19.87
CA LEU A 115 -23.32 -14.77 -20.27
C LEU A 115 -23.08 -14.46 -21.75
N ALA A 116 -21.86 -14.71 -22.26
CA ALA A 116 -21.54 -14.53 -23.68
C ALA A 116 -22.39 -15.43 -24.58
N ASP A 117 -22.55 -16.70 -24.20
CA ASP A 117 -23.38 -17.67 -24.94
C ASP A 117 -24.86 -17.25 -24.96
N PHE A 118 -25.38 -16.81 -23.80
CA PHE A 118 -26.74 -16.27 -23.70
C PHE A 118 -26.97 -15.06 -24.62
N LEU A 119 -26.05 -14.09 -24.61
CA LEU A 119 -26.13 -12.90 -25.46
C LEU A 119 -26.03 -13.26 -26.95
N GLY A 120 -25.18 -14.22 -27.32
CA GLY A 120 -25.07 -14.73 -28.68
C GLY A 120 -26.36 -15.37 -29.18
N GLY A 121 -26.98 -16.24 -28.35
CA GLY A 121 -28.26 -16.88 -28.68
C GLY A 121 -29.44 -15.90 -28.74
N TRP A 122 -29.42 -14.86 -27.89
CA TRP A 122 -30.44 -13.80 -27.91
C TRP A 122 -30.39 -12.95 -29.19
N GLY A 123 -29.19 -12.69 -29.73
CA GLY A 123 -29.00 -11.98 -30.99
C GLY A 123 -29.53 -12.76 -32.21
N THR A 124 -29.41 -14.08 -32.20
CA THR A 124 -29.89 -14.95 -33.30
C THR A 124 -31.40 -15.18 -33.30
N ALA A 125 -32.08 -15.05 -32.15
CA ALA A 125 -33.53 -15.29 -32.04
C ALA A 125 -34.39 -14.07 -32.41
N ARG A 126 -33.78 -12.91 -32.69
CA ARG A 126 -34.47 -11.63 -32.96
C ARG A 126 -34.26 -11.10 -34.39
N GLY A 127 -33.66 -11.88 -35.28
CA GLY A 127 -33.56 -11.61 -36.72
C GLY A 127 -34.42 -12.59 -37.50
#